data_AF-H0SL25-F1
#
_entry.id   AF-H0SL25-F1
#
_cell.length_a   1.000
_cell.length_b   1.000
_cell.length_c   1.000
_cell.angle_alpha   90.00
_cell.angle_beta   90.00
_cell.angle_gamma   90.00
#
_symmetry.space_group_name_H-M   'P 1'
#
loop_
_entity.id
_entity.type
_entity.pdbx_description
1 polymer ?
#
loop_
_entity_poly.entity_id
_entity_poly.type
_entity_poly.pdbx_seq_one_letter_code
_entity_poly.pdbx_strand_id
1 'polypeptide(L)'
;MHVEALNWSGMGLRADAVAMQLSPHSLRKWRDRLEAGEITIDWRAHLHPSARPAVITVVSSAPKKPDCETSLTDELRDGRASRRRFKDEEKLAIVRRSDVPDASAAELCRRHGIVTGMLFRWRV
;
A
#
# COMPACT_ATOMS: atom_id res chain seq x y z
N MET A 1 2.33 -10.62 -4.14
CA MET A 1 2.08 -12.03 -4.54
C MET A 1 0.59 -12.31 -4.39
N HIS A 2 -0.24 -11.69 -5.24
CA HIS A 2 -1.71 -11.73 -5.09
C HIS A 2 -2.39 -12.52 -6.20
N VAL A 3 -1.89 -12.45 -7.44
CA VAL A 3 -2.39 -13.29 -8.54
C VAL A 3 -2.08 -14.77 -8.29
N GLU A 4 -0.96 -15.09 -7.65
CA GLU A 4 -0.59 -16.46 -7.30
C GLU A 4 -1.37 -16.96 -6.07
N ALA A 5 -1.62 -16.06 -5.10
CA ALA A 5 -2.51 -16.37 -3.99
C ALA A 5 -3.92 -16.68 -4.51
N LEU A 6 -4.42 -15.94 -5.51
CA LEU A 6 -5.66 -16.25 -6.23
C LEU A 6 -5.62 -17.63 -6.91
N ASN A 7 -4.51 -17.99 -7.56
CA ASN A 7 -4.37 -19.31 -8.20
C ASN A 7 -4.37 -20.46 -7.18
N TRP A 8 -3.84 -20.26 -5.98
CA TRP A 8 -3.77 -21.31 -4.94
C TRP A 8 -4.96 -21.32 -3.99
N SER A 9 -5.64 -20.19 -3.79
CA SER A 9 -6.75 -20.07 -2.85
C SER A 9 -8.03 -20.75 -3.34
N GLY A 10 -8.15 -20.98 -4.65
CA GLY A 10 -9.38 -21.48 -5.28
C GLY A 10 -10.55 -20.50 -5.17
N MET A 11 -10.31 -19.29 -4.65
CA MET A 11 -11.32 -18.24 -4.53
C MET A 11 -11.56 -17.55 -5.86
N GLY A 12 -12.77 -17.03 -6.06
CA GLY A 12 -13.05 -16.15 -7.19
C GLY A 12 -12.32 -14.81 -7.07
N LEU A 13 -11.92 -14.22 -8.21
CA LEU A 13 -11.14 -12.98 -8.29
C LEU A 13 -11.71 -11.82 -7.44
N ARG A 14 -13.04 -11.71 -7.31
CA ARG A 14 -13.67 -10.67 -6.48
C ARG A 14 -13.53 -10.94 -4.98
N ALA A 15 -13.68 -12.18 -4.56
CA ALA A 15 -13.56 -12.56 -3.15
C ALA A 15 -12.12 -12.38 -2.67
N ASP A 16 -11.16 -12.81 -3.48
CA ASP A 16 -9.73 -12.63 -3.22
C ASP A 16 -9.32 -11.15 -3.20
N ALA A 17 -9.83 -10.35 -4.15
CA ALA A 17 -9.61 -8.90 -4.17
C ALA A 17 -10.11 -8.21 -2.89
N VAL A 18 -11.30 -8.59 -2.40
CA VAL A 18 -11.86 -8.06 -1.15
C VAL A 18 -11.02 -8.49 0.05
N ALA A 19 -10.66 -9.77 0.13
CA ALA A 19 -9.84 -10.30 1.22
C ALA A 19 -8.47 -9.61 1.32
N MET A 20 -7.87 -9.24 0.18
CA MET A 20 -6.57 -8.58 0.11
C MET A 20 -6.66 -7.04 0.01
N GLN A 21 -7.87 -6.47 0.08
CA GLN A 21 -8.13 -5.03 -0.08
C GLN A 21 -7.55 -4.44 -1.38
N LEU A 22 -7.55 -5.23 -2.46
CA LEU A 22 -7.03 -4.84 -3.76
C LEU A 22 -8.14 -4.45 -4.72
N SER A 23 -7.77 -3.65 -5.72
CA SER A 23 -8.66 -3.37 -6.85
C SER A 23 -8.85 -4.64 -7.70
N PRO A 24 -10.10 -5.10 -7.93
CA PRO A 24 -10.37 -6.26 -8.79
C PRO A 24 -9.88 -6.04 -10.23
N HIS A 25 -9.94 -4.79 -10.71
CA HIS A 25 -9.47 -4.42 -12.04
C HIS A 25 -7.95 -4.59 -12.16
N SER A 26 -7.21 -4.19 -11.12
CA SER A 26 -5.75 -4.34 -11.11
C SER A 26 -5.36 -5.81 -11.10
N LEU A 27 -6.01 -6.64 -10.28
CA LEU A 27 -5.78 -8.09 -10.26
C LEU A 27 -6.04 -8.75 -11.61
N ARG A 28 -7.13 -8.40 -12.28
CA ARG A 28 -7.44 -8.90 -13.63
C ARG A 28 -6.34 -8.51 -14.63
N LYS A 29 -5.97 -7.23 -14.65
CA LYS A 29 -4.91 -6.73 -15.53
C LYS A 29 -3.59 -7.47 -15.30
N TRP A 30 -3.19 -7.70 -14.05
CA TRP A 30 -1.94 -8.43 -13.75
C TRP A 30 -2.02 -9.90 -14.15
N ARG A 31 -3.16 -10.55 -13.99
CA ARG A 31 -3.38 -11.91 -14.50
C ARG A 31 -3.24 -11.97 -16.02
N ASP A 32 -3.93 -11.09 -16.74
CA ASP A 32 -3.93 -11.09 -18.21
C ASP A 32 -2.50 -10.84 -18.76
N ARG A 33 -1.67 -10.06 -18.05
CA ARG A 33 -0.26 -9.82 -18.40
C ARG A 33 0.65 -11.01 -18.16
N LEU A 34 0.38 -11.80 -17.12
CA LEU A 34 1.10 -13.05 -16.86
C LEU A 34 0.71 -14.13 -17.87
N GLU A 35 -0.57 -14.24 -18.21
CA GLU A 35 -1.06 -15.14 -19.27
C GLU A 35 -0.50 -14.77 -20.65
N ALA A 36 -0.41 -13.47 -20.95
CA ALA A 36 0.19 -12.97 -22.19
C ALA A 36 1.72 -13.13 -22.23
N GLY A 37 2.37 -13.57 -21.14
CA GLY A 37 3.82 -13.68 -21.06
C GLY A 37 4.55 -12.33 -21.13
N GLU A 38 3.84 -11.20 -20.98
CA GLU A 38 4.39 -9.84 -21.05
C GLU A 38 5.39 -9.58 -19.90
N ILE A 39 5.29 -10.36 -18.82
CA ILE A 39 6.07 -10.18 -17.60
C ILE A 39 6.78 -11.49 -17.26
N THR A 40 8.03 -11.60 -17.72
CA THR A 40 8.96 -12.71 -17.41
C THR A 40 9.64 -12.50 -16.06
N ILE A 41 8.91 -12.09 -15.03
CA ILE A 41 9.47 -11.93 -13.69
C ILE A 41 9.30 -13.25 -12.95
N ASP A 42 10.38 -14.02 -12.85
CA ASP A 42 10.44 -15.16 -11.94
C ASP A 42 10.57 -14.66 -10.49
N TRP A 43 9.44 -14.27 -9.92
CA TRP A 43 9.34 -13.82 -8.54
C TRP A 43 9.74 -14.92 -7.54
N ARG A 44 9.73 -16.20 -7.94
CA ARG A 44 10.20 -17.31 -7.09
C ARG A 44 11.73 -17.32 -6.97
N ALA A 45 12.43 -16.93 -8.04
CA ALA A 45 13.87 -16.69 -7.98
C ALA A 45 14.22 -15.57 -6.99
N HIS A 46 13.35 -14.56 -6.87
CA HIS A 46 13.48 -13.46 -5.92
C HIS A 46 13.03 -13.81 -4.48
N LEU A 47 12.40 -14.96 -4.25
CA LEU A 47 12.08 -15.42 -2.90
C LEU A 47 13.33 -15.95 -2.21
N HIS A 48 13.54 -15.53 -0.96
CA HIS A 48 14.60 -16.07 -0.10
C HIS A 48 14.47 -17.60 0.00
N PRO A 49 15.58 -18.37 -0.05
CA PRO A 49 15.53 -19.84 -0.03
C PRO A 49 14.72 -20.44 1.12
N SER A 50 14.71 -19.80 2.30
CA SER A 50 13.93 -20.27 3.46
C SER A 50 12.41 -20.10 3.31
N ALA A 51 11.95 -19.24 2.40
CA ALA A 51 10.53 -19.02 2.11
C ALA A 51 10.05 -19.86 0.93
N ARG A 52 10.95 -20.60 0.25
CA ARG A 52 10.57 -21.50 -0.83
C ARG A 52 9.95 -22.75 -0.19
N PRO A 53 8.73 -23.16 -0.57
CA PRO A 53 8.19 -24.43 -0.12
C PRO A 53 9.15 -25.54 -0.54
N ALA A 54 9.50 -26.44 0.37
CA ALA A 54 10.30 -27.60 0.06
C ALA A 54 9.56 -28.39 -1.02
N VAL A 55 10.09 -28.38 -2.25
CA VAL A 55 9.56 -29.16 -3.36
C VAL A 55 9.98 -30.60 -3.09
N ILE A 56 9.26 -31.28 -2.20
CA ILE A 56 9.42 -32.71 -1.97
C ILE A 56 8.58 -33.39 -3.04
N THR A 57 9.22 -34.21 -3.87
CA THR A 57 8.63 -34.95 -5.00
C THR A 57 7.65 -36.05 -4.57
N VAL A 58 7.21 -36.06 -3.31
CA VAL A 58 6.35 -37.10 -2.75
C VAL A 58 5.01 -36.47 -2.39
N VAL A 59 4.01 -36.76 -3.22
CA VAL A 59 2.60 -36.47 -2.94
C VAL A 59 2.17 -37.32 -1.74
N SER A 60 1.88 -36.65 -0.62
CA SER A 60 1.14 -37.25 0.49
C SER A 60 -0.29 -36.71 0.46
N SER A 61 -1.24 -37.57 0.09
CA SER A 61 -2.68 -37.29 -0.04
C SER A 61 -3.41 -37.27 1.31
N ALA A 62 -2.91 -36.50 2.28
CA ALA A 62 -3.56 -36.37 3.59
C ALA A 62 -3.93 -34.89 3.88
N PRO A 63 -5.20 -34.56 4.17
CA PRO A 63 -5.59 -33.21 4.46
C PRO A 63 -5.09 -32.83 5.87
N LYS A 64 -4.01 -32.03 5.94
CA LYS A 64 -3.61 -31.37 7.18
C LYS A 64 -4.57 -30.19 7.39
N LYS A 65 -5.44 -30.28 8.39
CA LYS A 65 -6.27 -29.14 8.83
C LYS A 65 -5.34 -28.05 9.39
N PRO A 66 -5.41 -26.80 8.90
CA PRO A 66 -4.68 -25.71 9.52
C PRO A 66 -5.48 -25.14 10.70
N ASP A 67 -5.05 -25.45 11.92
CA ASP A 67 -5.30 -24.57 13.07
C ASP A 67 -4.28 -23.44 12.99
N CYS A 68 -4.71 -22.28 12.48
CA CYS A 68 -3.90 -21.07 12.47
C CYS A 68 -4.83 -19.89 12.76
N GLU A 69 -4.92 -19.51 14.04
CA GLU A 69 -5.55 -18.24 14.45
C GLU A 69 -4.71 -17.08 13.89
N THR A 70 -5.13 -16.52 12.77
CA THR A 70 -4.54 -15.32 12.16
C THR A 70 -5.13 -14.06 12.82
N SER A 71 -4.60 -13.70 13.97
CA SER A 71 -4.78 -12.37 14.59
C SER A 71 -3.46 -11.60 14.57
N LEU A 72 -2.98 -11.21 13.38
CA LEU A 72 -1.73 -10.45 13.23
C LEU A 72 -1.76 -9.46 12.06
N THR A 73 -2.92 -8.86 11.80
CA THR A 73 -3.02 -7.71 10.90
C THR A 73 -3.47 -6.51 11.72
N ASP A 74 -2.51 -5.86 12.39
CA ASP A 74 -2.71 -4.49 12.88
C ASP A 74 -3.06 -3.62 11.67
N GLU A 75 -4.22 -2.98 11.70
CA GLU A 75 -4.77 -2.27 10.56
C GLU A 75 -3.85 -1.11 10.21
N LEU A 76 -3.10 -1.27 9.11
CA LEU A 76 -2.31 -0.20 8.50
C LEU A 76 -3.26 0.95 8.14
N ARG A 77 -3.34 1.92 9.05
CA ARG A 77 -4.07 3.16 8.93
C ARG A 77 -3.79 3.78 7.56
N ASP A 78 -4.81 3.80 6.72
CA ASP A 78 -4.73 4.28 5.34
C ASP A 78 -4.16 5.71 5.29
N GLY A 79 -2.94 5.86 4.76
CA GLY A 79 -2.24 7.15 4.60
C GLY A 79 -2.96 8.15 3.68
N ARG A 80 -4.09 7.75 3.09
CA ARG A 80 -4.96 8.63 2.28
C ARG A 80 -5.65 9.74 3.08
N ALA A 81 -5.63 9.71 4.41
CA ALA A 81 -6.13 10.80 5.25
C ALA A 81 -5.31 12.12 5.14
N SER A 82 -4.14 12.11 4.50
CA SER A 82 -3.23 13.27 4.44
C SER A 82 -3.45 14.21 3.24
N ARG A 83 -4.40 13.97 2.34
CA ARG A 83 -4.70 14.93 1.25
C ARG A 83 -5.63 16.07 1.71
N ARG A 84 -5.33 16.69 2.85
CA ARG A 84 -6.02 17.92 3.29
C ARG A 84 -5.81 18.99 2.22
N ARG A 85 -6.91 19.46 1.61
CA ARG A 85 -6.87 20.57 0.65
C ARG A 85 -6.94 21.88 1.42
N PHE A 86 -6.00 22.78 1.17
CA PHE A 86 -6.01 24.14 1.72
C PHE A 86 -6.74 25.07 0.75
N LYS A 87 -7.67 25.87 1.27
CA LYS A 87 -8.27 26.98 0.52
C LYS A 87 -7.25 28.11 0.35
N ASP A 88 -7.37 28.92 -0.70
CA ASP A 88 -6.39 29.99 -0.96
C ASP A 88 -6.38 31.06 0.14
N GLU A 89 -7.54 31.35 0.75
CA GLU A 89 -7.66 32.19 1.94
C GLU A 89 -6.86 31.63 3.14
N GLU A 90 -6.94 30.33 3.37
CA GLU A 90 -6.22 29.63 4.45
C GLU A 90 -4.71 29.67 4.21
N LYS A 91 -4.26 29.50 2.96
CA LYS A 91 -2.84 29.62 2.60
C LYS A 91 -2.31 31.04 2.87
N LEU A 92 -3.05 32.07 2.45
CA LEU A 92 -2.66 33.47 2.64
C LEU A 92 -2.59 33.86 4.13
N ALA A 93 -3.52 33.36 4.95
CA ALA A 93 -3.49 33.59 6.39
C ALA A 93 -2.23 32.99 7.04
N ILE A 94 -1.84 31.78 6.61
CA ILE A 94 -0.63 31.09 7.10
C ILE A 94 0.63 31.84 6.65
N VAL A 95 0.70 32.29 5.39
CA VAL A 95 1.84 33.06 4.88
C VAL A 95 2.01 34.39 5.62
N ARG A 96 0.93 35.16 5.76
CA ARG A 96 0.97 36.44 6.50
C ARG A 96 1.44 36.26 7.93
N ARG A 97 1.03 35.18 8.60
CA ARG A 97 1.47 34.87 9.96
C ARG A 97 2.96 34.51 10.02
N SER A 98 3.49 33.88 8.97
CA SER A 98 4.90 33.50 8.86
C SER A 98 5.84 34.67 8.52
N ASP A 99 5.31 35.78 8.04
CA ASP A 99 6.09 36.98 7.68
C ASP A 99 6.23 37.95 8.88
N VAL A 100 5.55 37.67 9.99
CA VAL A 100 5.77 38.40 11.26
C VAL A 100 7.13 37.98 11.82
N PRO A 101 8.06 38.91 12.10
CA PRO A 101 9.45 38.59 12.46
C PRO A 101 9.62 37.76 13.75
N ASP A 102 8.60 37.67 14.59
CA ASP A 102 8.60 36.89 15.83
C ASP A 102 8.00 35.47 15.68
N ALA A 103 7.46 35.13 14.50
CA ALA A 103 6.80 33.86 14.26
C ALA A 103 7.77 32.82 13.67
N SER A 104 8.01 31.73 14.40
CA SER A 104 8.78 30.60 13.87
C SER A 104 7.98 29.86 12.80
N ALA A 105 8.46 29.90 11.55
CA ALA A 105 7.89 29.16 10.43
C ALA A 105 7.78 27.65 10.72
N ALA A 106 8.73 27.08 11.47
CA ALA A 106 8.72 25.68 11.86
C ALA A 106 7.58 25.34 12.84
N GLU A 107 7.24 26.25 13.76
CA GLU A 107 6.12 26.05 14.68
C GLU A 107 4.78 26.14 13.95
N LEU A 108 4.63 27.09 13.02
CA LEU A 108 3.44 27.19 12.17
C LEU A 108 3.24 25.94 11.32
N CYS A 109 4.31 25.43 10.71
CA CYS A 109 4.28 24.16 9.96
C CYS A 109 3.77 22.99 10.80
N ARG A 110 4.25 22.85 12.05
CA ARG A 110 3.77 21.80 12.98
C ARG A 110 2.31 22.01 13.36
N ARG A 111 1.90 23.24 13.68
CA ARG A 111 0.54 23.59 14.09
C ARG A 111 -0.49 23.30 12.99
N HIS A 112 -0.14 23.58 11.74
CA HIS A 112 -1.03 23.38 10.59
C HIS A 112 -0.85 22.03 9.89
N GLY A 113 0.14 21.21 10.31
CA GLY A 113 0.42 19.90 9.70
C GLY A 113 0.97 20.01 8.28
N ILE A 114 1.80 21.02 8.01
CA ILE A 114 2.32 21.36 6.68
C ILE A 114 3.84 21.23 6.68
N VAL A 115 4.42 20.76 5.58
CA VAL A 115 5.87 20.71 5.37
C VAL A 115 6.40 22.11 5.03
N THR A 116 7.56 22.49 5.56
CA THR A 116 8.14 23.84 5.37
C THR A 116 8.31 24.24 3.90
N GLY A 117 8.66 23.29 3.01
CA GLY A 117 8.74 23.57 1.55
C GLY A 117 7.41 23.99 0.92
N MET A 118 6.27 23.54 1.48
CA MET A 118 4.94 23.93 1.02
C MET A 118 4.64 25.40 1.39
N LEU A 119 5.10 25.86 2.56
CA LEU A 119 4.96 27.25 2.98
C LEU A 119 5.71 28.20 2.04
N PHE A 120 6.96 27.88 1.70
CA PHE A 120 7.75 28.68 0.76
C PHE A 120 7.15 28.71 -0.65
N ARG A 121 6.55 27.60 -1.10
CA ARG A 121 5.85 27.56 -2.40
C ARG A 121 4.64 28.50 -2.45
N TRP A 122 4.00 28.80 -1.32
CA TRP A 122 2.86 29.73 -1.25
C TRP A 122 3.27 31.19 -1.16
N ARG A 123 4.56 31.50 -0.99
CA ARG A 123 5.08 32.88 -0.96
C ARG A 123 5.33 33.48 -2.35
N VAL A 124 5.29 32.66 -3.41
CA VAL A 124 5.56 33.07 -4.80
C VAL A 124 4.31 33.67 -5.43
#